data_AF-A0A5P0J6E6-F1
#
_entry.id   AF-A0A5P0J6E6-F1
#
_cell.length_a   1.000
_cell.length_b   1.000
_cell.length_c   1.000
_cell.angle_alpha   90.00
_cell.angle_beta   90.00
_cell.angle_gamma   90.00
#
_symmetry.space_group_name_H-M   'P 1'
#
loop_
_entity.id
_entity.type
_entity.pdbx_description
1 polymer ?
#
loop_
_entity_poly.entity_id
_entity_poly.type
_entity_poly.pdbx_seq_one_letter_code
_entity_poly.pdbx_strand_id
1 'polypeptide(L)'
;MTPVKVWQERVEIPTYETGPQDIHPMFLENRVYQGSSGAVYPYGVTDTLSEQKTLKSWQAVWLENDYIKVMILPELGGRVHRAWDKVKQRDFVYHNEVIKPALVGLLGPWISGGIEFNWPQHHRPTTFMPVDFTLEAHEDGAQTVWVGETEPMHGLQVMTGFTLRPDRAALEIASRVYNG
;
A
#
# COMPACT_ATOMS: atom_id res chain seq x y z
N MET A 1 28.51 11.84 -1.08
CA MET A 1 27.21 11.54 -1.71
C MET A 1 26.11 11.92 -0.73
N THR A 2 24.98 12.43 -1.22
CA THR A 2 23.86 12.84 -0.36
C THR A 2 23.13 11.60 0.15
N PRO A 3 23.03 11.37 1.48
CA PRO A 3 22.24 10.26 2.01
C PRO A 3 20.78 10.35 1.57
N VAL A 4 20.11 9.19 1.44
CA VAL A 4 18.68 9.14 1.16
C VAL A 4 17.92 9.80 2.30
N LYS A 5 16.95 10.65 1.94
CA LYS A 5 16.05 11.28 2.90
C LYS A 5 14.83 10.40 3.10
N VAL A 6 14.41 10.27 4.35
CA VAL A 6 13.16 9.61 4.72
C VAL A 6 12.41 10.49 5.72
N TRP A 7 11.13 10.73 5.49
CA TRP A 7 10.29 11.51 6.40
C TRP A 7 8.83 11.11 6.33
N GLN A 8 8.10 11.52 7.37
CA GLN A 8 6.66 11.36 7.48
C GLN A 8 5.97 12.69 7.19
N GLU A 9 4.85 12.66 6.48
CA GLU A 9 4.09 13.85 6.11
C GLU A 9 2.60 13.55 6.09
N ARG A 10 1.77 14.48 6.61
CA ARG A 10 0.33 14.44 6.39
C ARG A 10 0.03 15.08 5.05
N VAL A 11 -0.46 14.30 4.10
CA VAL A 11 -0.83 14.77 2.75
C VAL A 11 -2.34 14.77 2.60
N GLU A 12 -2.87 15.81 1.98
CA GLU A 12 -4.30 15.89 1.70
C GLU A 12 -4.58 15.36 0.28
N ILE A 13 -5.40 14.32 0.18
CA ILE A 13 -5.75 13.69 -1.11
C ILE A 13 -7.29 13.66 -1.22
N PRO A 14 -7.87 14.16 -2.33
CA PRO A 14 -9.30 14.00 -2.59
C PRO A 14 -9.68 12.52 -2.54
N THR A 15 -10.66 12.19 -1.72
CA THR A 15 -11.00 10.81 -1.35
C THR A 15 -12.50 10.60 -1.44
N TYR A 16 -12.91 9.45 -1.99
CA TYR A 16 -14.26 8.91 -1.86
C TYR A 16 -14.22 7.83 -0.77
N GLU A 17 -14.99 8.01 0.29
CA GLU A 17 -14.96 7.07 1.41
C GLU A 17 -15.73 5.77 1.13
N THR A 18 -15.46 4.75 1.92
CA THR A 18 -16.14 3.47 1.87
C THR A 18 -17.31 3.48 2.86
N GLY A 19 -18.32 2.65 2.60
CA GLY A 19 -19.35 2.36 3.60
C GLY A 19 -18.80 1.53 4.77
N PRO A 20 -19.66 1.24 5.77
CA PRO A 20 -19.28 0.35 6.88
C PRO A 20 -18.97 -1.06 6.36
N GLN A 21 -18.11 -1.77 7.09
CA GLN A 21 -17.87 -3.19 6.87
C GLN A 21 -19.05 -4.00 7.44
N ASP A 22 -19.54 -4.99 6.72
CA ASP A 22 -20.49 -5.96 7.25
C ASP A 22 -19.79 -6.83 8.31
N ILE A 23 -20.38 -6.90 9.50
CA ILE A 23 -19.84 -7.63 10.65
C ILE A 23 -20.21 -9.12 10.63
N HIS A 24 -21.12 -9.55 9.74
CA HIS A 24 -21.52 -10.95 9.64
C HIS A 24 -20.42 -11.75 8.92
N PRO A 25 -20.04 -12.93 9.46
CA PRO A 25 -19.03 -13.75 8.82
C PRO A 25 -19.52 -14.25 7.46
N MET A 26 -18.66 -14.11 6.45
CA MET A 26 -18.94 -14.51 5.08
C MET A 26 -18.03 -15.65 4.65
N PHE A 27 -18.63 -16.71 4.12
CA PHE A 27 -17.95 -17.90 3.61
C PHE A 27 -18.15 -17.98 2.09
N LEU A 28 -17.43 -17.12 1.37
CA LEU A 28 -17.54 -16.97 -0.08
C LEU A 28 -16.49 -17.85 -0.78
N GLU A 29 -16.64 -19.17 -0.74
CA GLU A 29 -15.56 -20.08 -1.21
C GLU A 29 -15.33 -20.05 -2.72
N ASN A 30 -16.33 -19.64 -3.51
CA ASN A 30 -16.28 -19.71 -4.97
C ASN A 30 -16.27 -18.30 -5.61
N ARG A 31 -15.10 -17.84 -6.07
CA ARG A 31 -14.97 -16.70 -7.01
C ARG A 31 -14.46 -17.21 -8.36
N VAL A 32 -15.05 -16.71 -9.44
CA VAL A 32 -14.73 -17.13 -10.83
C VAL A 32 -13.60 -16.27 -11.44
N TYR A 33 -13.12 -15.24 -10.74
CA TYR A 33 -12.19 -14.26 -11.28
C TYR A 33 -10.73 -14.55 -10.91
N GLN A 34 -9.85 -14.62 -11.93
CA GLN A 34 -8.38 -14.66 -11.82
C GLN A 34 -7.77 -15.71 -10.87
N GLY A 35 -8.43 -16.85 -10.66
CA GLY A 35 -7.93 -17.91 -9.75
C GLY A 35 -7.89 -17.49 -8.28
N SER A 36 -8.61 -16.42 -7.92
CA SER A 36 -8.73 -15.93 -6.55
C SER A 36 -9.79 -16.73 -5.78
N SER A 37 -9.52 -17.07 -4.52
CA SER A 37 -10.55 -17.54 -3.59
C SER A 37 -11.46 -16.38 -3.22
N GLY A 38 -12.74 -16.60 -2.98
CA GLY A 38 -13.57 -15.55 -2.37
C GLY A 38 -13.44 -15.53 -0.83
N ALA A 39 -12.62 -16.40 -0.24
CA ALA A 39 -12.48 -16.48 1.21
C ALA A 39 -12.05 -15.14 1.81
N VAL A 40 -12.83 -14.67 2.77
CA VAL A 40 -12.62 -13.38 3.46
C VAL A 40 -12.46 -13.53 4.96
N TYR A 41 -12.86 -14.66 5.54
CA TYR A 41 -12.75 -14.89 6.99
C TYR A 41 -11.30 -14.72 7.47
N PRO A 42 -11.06 -14.01 8.60
CA PRO A 42 -12.04 -13.49 9.56
C PRO A 42 -12.53 -12.05 9.28
N TYR A 43 -12.21 -11.49 8.13
CA TYR A 43 -12.63 -10.13 7.77
C TYR A 43 -14.10 -10.09 7.32
N GLY A 44 -14.73 -8.95 7.58
CA GLY A 44 -15.97 -8.57 6.91
C GLY A 44 -15.74 -7.97 5.52
N VAL A 45 -16.81 -7.71 4.77
CA VAL A 45 -16.74 -7.11 3.43
C VAL A 45 -17.48 -5.77 3.43
N THR A 46 -16.99 -4.81 2.66
CA THR A 46 -17.69 -3.56 2.38
C THR A 46 -18.22 -3.59 0.94
N ASP A 47 -19.52 -3.38 0.76
CA ASP A 47 -20.22 -3.46 -0.52
C ASP A 47 -20.80 -2.11 -0.97
N THR A 48 -20.51 -1.04 -0.24
CA THR A 48 -20.99 0.32 -0.52
C THR A 48 -19.85 1.31 -0.55
N LEU A 49 -19.94 2.28 -1.46
CA LEU A 49 -18.96 3.34 -1.63
C LEU A 49 -19.69 4.68 -1.65
N SER A 50 -19.08 5.70 -1.05
CA SER A 50 -19.60 7.06 -1.11
C SER A 50 -19.39 7.66 -2.50
N GLU A 51 -20.39 8.38 -3.00
CA GLU A 51 -20.24 9.23 -4.20
C GLU A 51 -19.73 10.63 -3.86
N GLN A 52 -19.59 10.95 -2.57
CA GLN A 52 -19.09 12.24 -2.11
C GLN A 52 -17.57 12.23 -2.03
N LYS A 53 -16.96 13.21 -2.71
CA LYS A 53 -15.52 13.47 -2.65
C LYS A 53 -15.22 14.45 -1.53
N THR A 54 -14.38 14.06 -0.59
CA THR A 54 -13.91 14.90 0.52
C THR A 54 -12.40 15.04 0.47
N LEU A 55 -11.86 16.11 1.04
CA LEU A 55 -10.42 16.21 1.24
C LEU A 55 -10.07 15.46 2.52
N LYS A 56 -9.23 14.44 2.41
CA LYS A 56 -8.83 13.60 3.55
C LYS A 56 -7.33 13.67 3.74
N SER A 57 -6.91 13.76 5.00
CA SER A 57 -5.51 13.72 5.40
C SER A 57 -5.05 12.28 5.54
N TRP A 58 -3.96 11.93 4.87
CA TRP A 58 -3.35 10.60 4.89
C TRP A 58 -1.92 10.69 5.41
N GLN A 59 -1.49 9.69 6.18
CA GLN A 59 -0.09 9.55 6.59
C GLN A 59 0.73 9.02 5.40
N ALA A 60 1.62 9.84 4.87
CA ALA A 60 2.61 9.44 3.88
C ALA A 60 3.98 9.20 4.55
N VAL A 61 4.73 8.25 3.98
CA VAL A 61 6.15 8.07 4.24
C VAL A 61 6.88 8.25 2.92
N TRP A 62 7.82 9.17 2.89
CA TRP A 62 8.57 9.50 1.68
C TRP A 62 9.98 8.93 1.74
N LEU A 63 10.46 8.45 0.60
CA LEU A 63 11.87 8.20 0.33
C LEU A 63 12.32 9.11 -0.82
N GLU A 64 13.45 9.81 -0.67
CA GLU A 64 13.97 10.67 -1.73
C GLU A 64 15.50 10.62 -1.81
N ASN A 65 16.02 10.42 -3.02
CA ASN A 65 17.43 10.63 -3.35
C ASN A 65 17.55 11.68 -4.49
N ASP A 66 18.73 11.81 -5.09
CA ASP A 66 18.96 12.80 -6.15
C ASP A 66 18.16 12.51 -7.43
N TYR A 67 17.70 11.27 -7.64
CA TYR A 67 17.09 10.79 -8.87
C TYR A 67 15.58 10.54 -8.77
N ILE A 68 15.11 10.00 -7.65
CA ILE A 68 13.74 9.53 -7.48
C ILE A 68 13.16 9.91 -6.13
N LYS A 69 11.84 10.15 -6.12
CA LYS A 69 11.04 10.44 -4.94
C LYS A 69 9.83 9.51 -4.89
N VAL A 70 9.67 8.76 -3.80
CA VAL A 70 8.66 7.70 -3.66
C VAL A 70 7.78 8.01 -2.46
N MET A 71 6.46 8.01 -2.67
CA MET A 71 5.44 8.11 -1.62
C MET A 71 4.90 6.73 -1.30
N ILE A 72 4.96 6.35 -0.03
CA ILE A 72 4.31 5.17 0.52
C ILE A 72 3.13 5.63 1.38
N LEU A 73 1.99 4.94 1.28
CA LEU A 73 0.81 5.20 2.11
C LEU A 73 0.53 4.00 3.03
N PRO A 74 1.08 3.98 4.28
CA PRO A 74 0.80 2.94 5.26
C PRO A 74 -0.69 2.77 5.55
N GLU A 75 -1.46 3.86 5.59
CA GLU A 75 -2.91 3.83 5.83
C GLU A 75 -3.72 3.18 4.68
N LEU A 76 -3.09 2.91 3.52
CA LEU A 76 -3.68 2.27 2.35
C LEU A 76 -2.88 1.03 1.92
N GLY A 77 -2.71 0.13 2.87
CA GLY A 77 -2.05 -1.14 2.66
C GLY A 77 -0.55 -1.03 2.39
N GLY A 78 0.10 0.07 2.79
CA GLY A 78 1.54 0.26 2.61
C GLY A 78 1.97 0.35 1.15
N ARG A 79 1.04 0.67 0.24
CA ARG A 79 1.33 0.76 -1.20
C ARG A 79 2.33 1.87 -1.51
N VAL A 80 3.05 1.72 -2.61
CA VAL A 80 3.69 2.85 -3.28
C VAL A 80 2.59 3.62 -3.99
N HIS A 81 2.23 4.80 -3.51
CA HIS A 81 1.19 5.62 -4.13
C HIS A 81 1.73 6.46 -5.29
N ARG A 82 2.96 6.95 -5.15
CA ARG A 82 3.63 7.78 -6.16
C ARG A 82 5.10 7.40 -6.29
N ALA A 83 5.62 7.41 -7.51
CA ALA A 83 7.05 7.26 -7.77
C ALA A 83 7.46 8.22 -8.90
N TRP A 84 8.18 9.27 -8.51
CA TRP A 84 8.55 10.41 -9.34
C TRP A 84 10.01 10.32 -9.76
N ASP A 85 10.26 10.40 -11.07
CA ASP A 85 11.58 10.53 -11.67
C ASP A 85 11.94 12.02 -11.73
N LYS A 86 12.92 12.44 -10.92
CA LYS A 86 13.41 13.82 -10.84
C LYS A 86 14.28 14.20 -12.05
N VAL A 87 14.83 13.24 -12.78
CA VAL A 87 15.63 13.50 -13.98
C VAL A 87 14.72 13.73 -15.19
N LYS A 88 13.69 12.90 -15.35
CA LYS A 88 12.73 13.00 -16.46
C LYS A 88 11.50 13.84 -16.15
N GLN A 89 11.34 14.30 -14.91
CA GLN A 89 10.23 15.14 -14.46
C GLN A 89 8.87 14.50 -14.78
N ARG A 90 8.72 13.21 -14.42
CA ARG A 90 7.48 12.46 -14.62
C ARG A 90 7.28 11.38 -13.57
N ASP A 91 6.04 10.99 -13.34
CA ASP A 91 5.74 9.76 -12.63
C ASP A 91 6.08 8.56 -13.53
N PHE A 92 6.75 7.55 -12.97
CA PHE A 92 7.09 6.30 -13.68
C PHE A 92 6.21 5.12 -13.27
N VAL A 93 5.31 5.34 -12.32
CA VAL A 93 4.16 4.50 -12.00
C VAL A 93 2.89 5.33 -12.19
N TYR A 94 1.75 4.70 -12.45
CA TYR A 94 0.50 5.43 -12.57
C TYR A 94 0.12 6.09 -11.23
N HIS A 95 0.28 7.40 -11.13
CA HIS A 95 -0.11 8.18 -9.95
C HIS A 95 -1.57 8.61 -10.10
N ASN A 96 -2.44 8.07 -9.25
CA ASN A 96 -3.83 8.51 -9.18
C ASN A 96 -3.95 9.61 -8.14
N GLU A 97 -4.27 10.82 -8.57
CA GLU A 97 -4.37 12.02 -7.70
C GLU A 97 -5.61 12.00 -6.78
N VAL A 98 -6.42 10.94 -6.86
CA VAL A 98 -7.64 10.75 -6.08
C VAL A 98 -7.66 9.34 -5.49
N ILE A 99 -8.00 9.23 -4.20
CA ILE A 99 -8.33 7.94 -3.58
C ILE A 99 -9.80 7.64 -3.88
N LYS A 100 -10.06 6.93 -4.99
CA LYS A 100 -11.42 6.51 -5.38
C LYS A 100 -11.50 4.98 -5.42
N PRO A 101 -12.02 4.33 -4.36
CA PRO A 101 -12.19 2.88 -4.37
C PRO A 101 -13.22 2.43 -5.40
N ALA A 102 -13.07 1.19 -5.84
CA ALA A 102 -14.05 0.38 -6.54
C ALA A 102 -14.22 -0.94 -5.78
N LEU A 103 -15.37 -1.61 -5.93
CA LEU A 103 -15.68 -2.89 -5.29
C LEU A 103 -15.01 -4.07 -6.01
N VAL A 104 -13.69 -4.01 -6.14
CA VAL A 104 -12.83 -4.98 -6.85
C VAL A 104 -11.97 -5.78 -5.87
N GLY A 105 -11.60 -5.18 -4.73
CA GLY A 105 -10.80 -5.79 -3.69
C GLY A 105 -11.49 -7.01 -3.09
N LEU A 106 -10.70 -7.84 -2.40
CA LEU A 106 -11.24 -9.04 -1.77
C LEU A 106 -12.28 -8.69 -0.69
N LEU A 107 -12.01 -7.65 0.10
CA LEU A 107 -12.94 -7.10 1.09
C LEU A 107 -13.86 -6.01 0.52
N GLY A 108 -13.89 -5.85 -0.81
CA GLY A 108 -14.64 -4.81 -1.52
C GLY A 108 -13.76 -3.66 -1.98
N PRO A 109 -13.40 -2.68 -1.12
CA PRO A 109 -12.66 -1.51 -1.54
C PRO A 109 -11.26 -1.83 -2.08
N TRP A 110 -10.97 -1.35 -3.29
CA TRP A 110 -9.64 -1.35 -3.91
C TRP A 110 -9.47 -0.10 -4.76
N ILE A 111 -8.26 0.46 -4.81
CA ILE A 111 -7.95 1.66 -5.61
C ILE A 111 -6.92 1.35 -6.68
N SER A 112 -7.07 2.00 -7.84
CA SER A 112 -6.12 1.94 -8.94
C SER A 112 -4.89 2.84 -8.73
N GLY A 113 -3.80 2.50 -9.43
CA GLY A 113 -2.56 3.26 -9.41
C GLY A 113 -1.57 2.82 -8.34
N GLY A 114 -0.35 3.30 -8.51
CA GLY A 114 0.78 2.95 -7.66
C GLY A 114 1.27 1.52 -7.88
N ILE A 115 1.88 0.95 -6.84
CA ILE A 115 2.27 -0.45 -6.75
C ILE A 115 1.66 -1.04 -5.49
N GLU A 116 0.83 -2.07 -5.68
CA GLU A 116 0.21 -2.85 -4.60
C GLU A 116 0.99 -4.15 -4.37
N PHE A 117 1.26 -4.47 -3.10
CA PHE A 117 1.95 -5.70 -2.71
C PHE A 117 0.95 -6.67 -2.14
N ASN A 118 0.76 -7.81 -2.81
CA ASN A 118 -0.35 -8.69 -2.54
C ASN A 118 0.06 -9.91 -1.71
N TRP A 119 -0.57 -10.08 -0.55
CA TRP A 119 -0.49 -11.27 0.31
C TRP A 119 -1.73 -11.33 1.23
N PRO A 120 -2.23 -12.53 1.61
CA PRO A 120 -1.88 -13.85 1.06
C PRO A 120 -2.49 -14.09 -0.33
N GLN A 121 -3.28 -13.14 -0.83
CA GLN A 121 -4.02 -13.28 -2.07
C GLN A 121 -3.97 -12.01 -2.93
N HIS A 122 -4.28 -12.16 -4.21
CA HIS A 122 -4.49 -11.07 -5.16
C HIS A 122 -6.00 -10.80 -5.39
N HIS A 123 -6.50 -9.58 -5.21
CA HIS A 123 -5.89 -8.46 -4.48
C HIS A 123 -5.82 -8.76 -2.97
N ARG A 124 -4.90 -8.14 -2.24
CA ARG A 124 -4.75 -8.40 -0.79
C ARG A 124 -6.02 -8.00 -0.05
N PRO A 125 -6.41 -8.71 1.03
CA PRO A 125 -7.60 -8.36 1.81
C PRO A 125 -7.54 -6.93 2.34
N THR A 126 -6.41 -6.58 2.95
CA THR A 126 -6.12 -5.34 3.67
C THR A 126 -5.61 -4.20 2.77
N THR A 127 -5.91 -4.23 1.47
CA THR A 127 -5.40 -3.25 0.48
C THR A 127 -5.83 -1.82 0.77
N PHE A 128 -6.96 -1.67 1.46
CA PHE A 128 -7.57 -0.40 1.87
C PHE A 128 -7.58 -0.24 3.41
N MET A 129 -6.73 -1.00 4.11
CA MET A 129 -6.59 -0.96 5.56
C MET A 129 -5.19 -0.47 5.94
N PRO A 130 -5.02 0.13 7.13
CA PRO A 130 -3.70 0.53 7.59
C PRO A 130 -2.80 -0.67 7.87
N VAL A 131 -1.50 -0.49 7.60
CA VAL A 131 -0.43 -1.39 8.02
C VAL A 131 0.59 -0.64 8.87
N ASP A 132 1.35 -1.38 9.66
CA ASP A 132 2.48 -0.83 10.40
C ASP A 132 3.64 -0.52 9.45
N PHE A 133 4.51 0.40 9.86
CA PHE A 133 5.76 0.67 9.15
C PHE A 133 6.92 0.98 10.09
N THR A 134 8.14 0.72 9.62
CA THR A 134 9.39 1.07 10.32
C THR A 134 10.41 1.61 9.32
N LEU A 135 11.34 2.43 9.81
CA LEU A 135 12.40 3.04 9.01
C LEU A 135 13.74 2.41 9.42
N GLU A 136 14.52 1.99 8.44
CA GLU A 136 15.84 1.39 8.64
C GLU A 136 16.88 2.19 7.85
N ALA A 137 17.87 2.74 8.56
CA ALA A 137 19.00 3.44 7.98
C ALA A 137 20.17 2.47 7.76
N HIS A 138 20.88 2.62 6.65
CA HIS A 138 22.04 1.80 6.30
C HIS A 138 23.34 2.62 6.37
N GLU A 139 24.47 1.95 6.63
CA GLU A 139 25.78 2.59 6.76
C GLU A 139 26.24 3.32 5.48
N ASP A 140 25.80 2.85 4.31
CA ASP A 140 26.09 3.44 3.00
C ASP A 140 25.20 4.66 2.66
N GLY A 141 24.32 5.06 3.58
CA GLY A 141 23.39 6.16 3.40
C GLY A 141 22.10 5.78 2.67
N ALA A 142 21.88 4.49 2.36
CA ALA A 142 20.58 4.00 1.92
C ALA A 142 19.54 4.08 3.06
N GLN A 143 18.27 4.11 2.69
CA GLN A 143 17.15 4.06 3.63
C GLN A 143 16.14 3.03 3.14
N THR A 144 15.60 2.23 4.06
CA THR A 144 14.50 1.31 3.82
C THR A 144 13.27 1.71 4.61
N VAL A 145 12.11 1.77 3.95
CA VAL A 145 10.80 1.80 4.62
C VAL A 145 10.25 0.40 4.57
N TRP A 146 10.11 -0.24 5.73
CA TRP A 146 9.38 -1.49 5.86
C TRP A 146 7.92 -1.19 6.14
N VAL A 147 7.01 -1.82 5.41
CA VAL A 147 5.58 -1.87 5.73
C VAL A 147 5.17 -3.32 5.98
N GLY A 148 4.25 -3.57 6.89
CA GLY A 148 3.84 -4.94 7.17
C GLY A 148 2.71 -5.09 8.17
N GLU A 149 2.21 -6.30 8.27
CA GLU A 149 1.16 -6.69 9.21
C GLU A 149 1.32 -8.17 9.61
N THR A 150 0.60 -8.56 10.67
CA THR A 150 0.25 -9.96 10.88
C THR A 150 -1.12 -10.20 10.24
N GLU A 151 -1.18 -10.95 9.14
CA GLU A 151 -2.45 -11.17 8.46
C GLU A 151 -3.30 -12.20 9.23
N PRO A 152 -4.58 -11.94 9.55
CA PRO A 152 -5.39 -12.82 10.39
C PRO A 152 -5.94 -14.05 9.66
N MET A 153 -5.82 -14.17 8.33
CA MET A 153 -6.39 -15.33 7.62
C MET A 153 -5.54 -16.59 7.88
N HIS A 154 -4.22 -16.46 7.93
CA HIS A 154 -3.29 -17.58 8.21
C HIS A 154 -2.35 -17.31 9.38
N GLY A 155 -2.39 -16.12 10.00
CA GLY A 155 -1.54 -15.75 11.13
C GLY A 155 -0.09 -15.45 10.74
N LEU A 156 0.19 -15.25 9.46
CA LEU A 156 1.54 -14.99 8.96
C LEU A 156 1.93 -13.53 9.15
N GLN A 157 3.19 -13.28 9.50
CA GLN A 157 3.76 -11.94 9.48
C GLN A 157 4.36 -11.68 8.11
N VAL A 158 3.92 -10.61 7.46
CA VAL A 158 4.41 -10.24 6.13
C VAL A 158 4.85 -8.79 6.11
N MET A 159 6.06 -8.59 5.58
CA MET A 159 6.67 -7.27 5.45
C MET A 159 7.20 -7.08 4.03
N THR A 160 7.02 -5.87 3.50
CA THR A 160 7.66 -5.41 2.27
C THR A 160 8.55 -4.21 2.57
N GLY A 161 9.82 -4.29 2.18
CA GLY A 161 10.82 -3.25 2.36
C GLY A 161 11.08 -2.51 1.06
N PHE A 162 11.02 -1.19 1.11
CA PHE A 162 11.30 -0.28 -0.01
C PHE A 162 12.59 0.46 0.24
N THR A 163 13.61 0.21 -0.58
CA THR A 163 14.94 0.79 -0.36
C THR A 163 15.32 1.70 -1.52
N LEU A 164 15.76 2.91 -1.18
CA LEU A 164 16.52 3.75 -2.10
C LEU A 164 17.99 3.79 -1.67
N ARG A 165 18.89 3.83 -2.65
CA ARG A 165 20.32 4.05 -2.45
C ARG A 165 20.73 5.44 -2.95
N PRO A 166 21.74 6.09 -2.36
CA PRO A 166 22.16 7.45 -2.77
C PRO A 166 22.50 7.59 -4.26
N ASP A 167 23.10 6.57 -4.85
CA ASP A 167 23.75 6.59 -6.16
C ASP A 167 22.96 5.87 -7.26
N ARG A 168 21.70 5.51 -7.00
CA ARG A 168 20.86 4.73 -7.94
C ARG A 168 19.51 5.37 -8.21
N ALA A 169 19.12 5.37 -9.48
CA ALA A 169 17.75 5.69 -9.90
C ALA A 169 16.89 4.41 -9.93
N ALA A 170 16.80 3.70 -8.79
CA ALA A 170 16.07 2.45 -8.68
C ALA A 170 15.40 2.30 -7.30
N LEU A 171 14.18 1.77 -7.29
CA LEU A 171 13.49 1.34 -6.08
C LEU A 171 13.74 -0.16 -5.87
N GLU A 172 14.51 -0.51 -4.85
CA GLU A 172 14.75 -1.89 -4.45
C GLU A 172 13.57 -2.37 -3.56
N ILE A 173 13.06 -3.57 -3.82
CA ILE A 173 11.93 -4.15 -3.09
C ILE A 173 12.36 -5.49 -2.53
N ALA A 174 12.14 -5.69 -1.22
CA ALA A 174 12.36 -6.96 -0.53
C ALA A 174 11.08 -7.39 0.19
N SER A 175 10.87 -8.70 0.33
CA SER A 175 9.75 -9.24 1.10
C SER A 175 10.27 -10.20 2.17
N ARG A 176 9.63 -10.17 3.34
CA ARG A 176 9.86 -11.11 4.44
C ARG A 176 8.52 -11.72 4.82
N VAL A 177 8.48 -13.05 4.94
CA VAL A 177 7.33 -13.81 5.43
C VAL A 177 7.82 -14.67 6.58
N TYR A 178 7.12 -14.62 7.70
CA TYR A 178 7.43 -15.40 8.89
C TYR A 178 6.19 -16.17 9.35
N ASN A 179 6.40 -17.47 9.59
CA ASN A 179 5.43 -18.37 10.19
C ASN A 179 6.03 -18.87 11.50
N GLY A 180 5.44 -18.46 12.62
CA GLY A 180 5.96 -18.73 13.98
C GLY A 180 5.72 -20.14 14.47
#